data_AF-A0A9D1E3K6-F1
#
_entry.id   AF-A0A9D1E3K6-F1
#
_cell.length_a   1.000
_cell.length_b   1.000
_cell.length_c   1.000
_cell.angle_alpha   90.00
_cell.angle_beta   90.00
_cell.angle_gamma   90.00
#
_symmetry.space_group_name_H-M   'P 1'
#
loop_
_entity.id
_entity.type
_entity.pdbx_description
1 polymer ?
#
loop_
_entity_poly.entity_id
_entity_poly.type
_entity_poly.pdbx_seq_one_letter_code
_entity_poly.pdbx_strand_id
1 'polypeptide(L)'
;MSLEKILQFLVNYDIFVFIGVFCCLFAFCLVNWCKNPYRRQNRKLEMCRQRIASNPRLAGLFVVMLPDEYRRQWRAYVNGGAQRPSLVFEFVPKKRHVAFWHLFALDAAVCSSYLWAFANDVSAREYVVVQVVFWLAFALFCVVDSVLFGKKEKKARRVFGKFVAQLNALQKADSKQLASQIEGIRKENAPVEETLQRASELLRKNGLEGNRTVQEQQQINKALNSLLQSYARKASSKT
;
A
#
# COMPACT_ATOMS: atom_id res chain seq x y z
N MET A 1 -26.49 23.51 -24.80
CA MET A 1 -26.85 22.35 -25.63
C MET A 1 -28.08 21.72 -24.97
N SER A 2 -29.22 21.61 -25.65
CA SER A 2 -30.44 21.07 -25.04
C SER A 2 -30.34 19.54 -24.89
N LEU A 3 -30.94 19.00 -23.84
CA LEU A 3 -30.97 17.56 -23.55
C LEU A 3 -31.51 16.74 -24.74
N GLU A 4 -32.50 17.27 -25.44
CA GLU A 4 -33.07 16.69 -26.66
C GLU A 4 -32.06 16.54 -27.81
N LYS A 5 -31.16 17.50 -28.00
CA LYS A 5 -30.12 17.41 -29.06
C LYS A 5 -29.09 16.33 -28.74
N ILE A 6 -28.82 16.10 -27.46
CA ILE A 6 -27.92 15.03 -27.00
C ILE A 6 -28.59 13.68 -27.22
N LEU A 7 -29.87 13.55 -26.87
CA LEU A 7 -30.67 12.35 -27.11
C LEU A 7 -30.80 12.01 -28.61
N GLN A 8 -31.10 12.99 -29.45
CA GLN A 8 -31.17 12.77 -30.91
C GLN A 8 -29.82 12.34 -31.51
N PHE A 9 -28.71 12.88 -31.01
CA PHE A 9 -27.37 12.45 -31.43
C PHE A 9 -27.09 10.99 -31.02
N LEU A 10 -27.45 10.61 -29.78
CA LEU A 10 -27.26 9.26 -29.27
C LEU A 10 -28.09 8.21 -30.04
N VAL A 11 -29.29 8.58 -30.47
CA VAL A 11 -30.16 7.71 -31.29
C VAL A 11 -29.60 7.54 -32.71
N ASN A 12 -29.09 8.61 -33.33
CA ASN A 12 -28.60 8.57 -34.71
C ASN A 12 -27.25 7.83 -34.89
N TYR A 13 -26.47 7.69 -33.82
CA TYR A 13 -25.13 7.06 -33.83
C TYR A 13 -24.99 5.93 -32.80
N ASP A 14 -26.11 5.34 -32.42
CA ASP A 14 -26.24 4.26 -31.43
C ASP A 14 -25.18 3.16 -31.54
N ILE A 15 -24.97 2.58 -32.73
CA ILE A 15 -24.00 1.50 -32.99
C ILE A 15 -22.58 1.92 -32.60
N PHE A 16 -22.16 3.13 -32.99
CA PHE A 16 -20.82 3.63 -32.67
C PHE A 16 -20.64 3.88 -31.18
N VAL A 17 -21.70 4.34 -30.50
CA VAL A 17 -21.66 4.57 -29.06
C VAL A 17 -21.57 3.24 -28.30
N PHE A 18 -22.32 2.21 -28.70
CA PHE A 18 -22.21 0.88 -28.07
C PHE A 18 -20.83 0.25 -28.24
N ILE A 19 -20.24 0.35 -29.43
CA ILE A 19 -18.86 -0.11 -29.66
C ILE A 19 -17.88 0.66 -28.77
N GLY A 20 -18.04 1.99 -28.68
CA GLY A 20 -17.21 2.84 -27.83
C GLY A 20 -17.28 2.46 -26.35
N VAL A 21 -18.49 2.25 -25.83
CA VAL A 21 -18.75 1.82 -24.44
C VAL A 21 -18.10 0.47 -24.17
N PHE A 22 -18.28 -0.50 -25.07
CA PHE A 22 -17.69 -1.83 -24.91
C PHE A 22 -16.14 -1.79 -24.92
N CYS A 23 -15.55 -1.00 -25.83
CA CYS A 23 -14.10 -0.80 -25.86
C CYS A 23 -13.59 -0.12 -24.58
N CYS A 24 -14.32 0.86 -24.03
CA CYS A 24 -13.97 1.52 -22.78
C CYS A 24 -14.01 0.54 -21.59
N LEU A 25 -15.07 -0.26 -21.48
CA LEU A 25 -15.20 -1.29 -20.45
C LEU A 25 -14.09 -2.34 -20.57
N PHE A 26 -13.76 -2.79 -21.78
CA PHE A 26 -12.67 -3.74 -22.01
C PHE A 26 -11.30 -3.17 -21.61
N ALA A 27 -11.00 -1.94 -22.00
CA ALA A 27 -9.76 -1.25 -21.62
C ALA A 27 -9.68 -1.07 -20.09
N PHE A 28 -10.79 -0.68 -19.46
CA PHE A 28 -10.89 -0.58 -18.00
C PHE A 28 -10.60 -1.92 -17.32
N CYS A 29 -11.17 -3.02 -17.83
CA CYS A 29 -10.92 -4.37 -17.32
C CYS A 29 -9.45 -4.76 -17.42
N LEU A 30 -8.84 -4.60 -18.60
CA LEU A 30 -7.44 -4.94 -18.85
C LEU A 30 -6.49 -4.18 -17.95
N VAL A 31 -6.64 -2.86 -17.84
CA VAL A 31 -5.76 -2.04 -17.01
C VAL A 31 -5.81 -2.49 -15.55
N ASN A 32 -7.00 -2.72 -15.00
CA ASN A 32 -7.16 -3.12 -13.61
C ASN A 32 -6.64 -4.54 -13.35
N TRP A 33 -6.87 -5.48 -14.26
CA TRP A 33 -6.32 -6.84 -14.15
C TRP A 33 -4.79 -6.89 -14.25
N CYS A 34 -4.18 -6.10 -15.14
CA CYS A 34 -2.73 -6.02 -15.28
C CYS A 34 -2.06 -5.29 -14.11
N LYS A 35 -2.76 -4.37 -13.44
CA LYS A 35 -2.23 -3.62 -12.31
C LYS A 35 -1.96 -4.56 -11.13
N ASN A 36 -0.70 -4.67 -10.74
CA ASN A 36 -0.28 -5.45 -9.57
C ASN A 36 0.31 -4.52 -8.50
N PRO A 37 -0.43 -4.21 -7.42
CA PRO A 37 0.02 -3.27 -6.38
C PRO A 37 1.23 -3.80 -5.59
N TYR A 38 1.42 -5.13 -5.58
CA TYR A 38 2.52 -5.78 -4.88
C TYR A 38 3.77 -5.97 -5.75
N ARG A 39 3.74 -5.64 -7.06
CA ARG A 39 4.87 -5.91 -7.98
C ARG A 39 6.18 -5.27 -7.51
N ARG A 40 6.16 -3.98 -7.17
CA ARG A 40 7.35 -3.24 -6.72
C ARG A 40 7.85 -3.73 -5.37
N GLN A 41 6.93 -4.05 -4.45
CA GLN A 41 7.23 -4.58 -3.12
C GLN A 41 7.88 -5.95 -3.20
N ASN A 42 7.29 -6.88 -3.97
CA ASN A 42 7.82 -8.23 -4.17
C ASN A 42 9.20 -8.18 -4.82
N ARG A 43 9.42 -7.33 -5.83
CA ARG A 43 10.72 -7.18 -6.48
C ARG A 43 11.80 -6.73 -5.48
N LYS A 44 11.51 -5.72 -4.65
CA LYS A 44 12.44 -5.22 -3.63
C LYS A 44 12.73 -6.26 -2.54
N LEU A 45 11.70 -6.95 -2.05
CA LEU A 45 11.86 -8.01 -1.05
C LEU A 45 12.71 -9.16 -1.59
N GLU A 46 12.47 -9.58 -2.83
CA GLU A 46 13.23 -10.67 -3.46
C GLU A 46 14.70 -10.28 -3.69
N MET A 47 14.97 -9.06 -4.18
CA MET A 47 16.33 -8.54 -4.31
C MET A 47 17.05 -8.49 -2.96
N CYS A 48 16.36 -8.03 -1.92
CA CYS A 48 16.92 -8.00 -0.56
C CYS A 48 17.22 -9.42 -0.05
N ARG A 49 16.28 -10.36 -0.24
CA ARG A 49 16.45 -11.77 0.12
C ARG A 49 17.67 -12.39 -0.56
N GLN A 50 17.83 -12.20 -1.86
CA GLN A 50 18.96 -12.72 -2.63
C GLN A 50 20.29 -12.14 -2.15
N ARG A 51 20.33 -10.83 -1.90
CA ARG A 51 21.54 -10.16 -1.39
C ARG A 51 21.93 -10.66 -0.01
N ILE A 52 20.97 -10.80 0.90
CA ILE A 52 21.18 -11.37 2.24
C ILE A 52 21.70 -12.81 2.13
N ALA A 53 21.16 -13.61 1.20
CA ALA A 53 21.63 -14.97 0.97
C ALA A 53 23.07 -15.01 0.43
N SER A 54 23.43 -14.09 -0.48
CA SER A 54 24.78 -14.03 -1.06
C SER A 54 25.84 -13.47 -0.11
N ASN A 55 25.47 -12.48 0.70
CA ASN A 55 26.38 -11.74 1.57
C ASN A 55 25.73 -11.54 2.95
N PRO A 56 25.70 -12.59 3.79
CA PRO A 56 25.03 -12.54 5.09
C PRO A 56 25.62 -11.46 6.01
N ARG A 57 26.92 -11.17 5.83
CA ARG A 57 27.67 -10.16 6.58
C ARG A 57 27.28 -8.70 6.27
N LEU A 58 26.41 -8.42 5.31
CA LEU A 58 25.98 -7.05 5.01
C LEU A 58 24.45 -6.89 5.17
N ALA A 59 23.80 -7.85 5.85
CA ALA A 59 22.35 -7.87 6.02
C ALA A 59 21.80 -6.55 6.61
N GLY A 60 22.51 -5.95 7.57
CA GLY A 60 22.13 -4.68 8.18
C GLY A 60 22.17 -3.46 7.24
N LEU A 61 22.94 -3.53 6.14
CA LEU A 61 23.06 -2.44 5.16
C LEU A 61 22.02 -2.54 4.04
N PHE A 62 21.51 -3.74 3.74
CA PHE A 62 20.51 -3.94 2.70
C PHE A 62 19.12 -3.38 3.04
N VAL A 63 18.96 -2.82 4.24
CA VAL A 63 17.76 -2.14 4.75
C VAL A 63 17.31 -1.00 3.87
N VAL A 64 18.24 -0.25 3.27
CA VAL A 64 17.92 0.87 2.37
C VAL A 64 17.11 0.39 1.16
N MET A 65 17.26 -0.88 0.77
CA MET A 65 16.56 -1.47 -0.37
C MET A 65 15.15 -1.96 -0.05
N LEU A 66 14.81 -2.11 1.24
CA LEU A 66 13.49 -2.52 1.65
C LEU A 66 12.44 -1.47 1.27
N PRO A 67 11.21 -1.89 0.93
CA PRO A 67 10.08 -0.97 0.86
C PRO A 67 9.88 -0.23 2.19
N ASP A 68 9.37 1.00 2.11
CA ASP A 68 9.28 1.95 3.23
C ASP A 68 8.52 1.38 4.42
N GLU A 69 7.48 0.59 4.14
CA GLU A 69 6.67 -0.08 5.14
C GLU A 69 7.51 -1.07 5.97
N TYR A 70 8.34 -1.87 5.30
CA TYR A 70 9.25 -2.82 5.96
C TYR A 70 10.49 -2.18 6.56
N ARG A 71 10.92 -1.00 6.06
CA ARG A 71 12.00 -0.22 6.69
C ARG A 71 11.61 0.27 8.09
N ARG A 72 10.32 0.53 8.33
CA ARG A 72 9.82 0.86 9.68
C ARG A 72 9.91 -0.35 10.60
N GLN A 73 9.44 -1.51 10.15
CA GLN A 73 9.55 -2.76 10.91
C GLN A 73 11.01 -3.15 11.19
N TRP A 74 11.91 -2.94 10.22
CA TRP A 74 13.34 -3.15 10.43
C TRP A 74 13.91 -2.26 11.55
N ARG A 75 13.58 -0.96 11.54
CA ARG A 75 14.01 -0.04 12.59
C ARG A 75 13.45 -0.42 13.96
N ALA A 76 12.21 -0.92 14.02
CA ALA A 76 11.63 -1.43 15.25
C ALA A 76 12.36 -2.69 15.74
N TYR A 77 12.75 -3.59 14.82
CA TYR A 77 13.53 -4.79 15.15
C TYR A 77 14.90 -4.45 15.74
N VAL A 78 15.64 -3.55 15.08
CA VAL A 78 16.97 -3.09 15.51
C VAL A 78 16.92 -2.37 16.87
N ASN A 79 15.95 -1.48 17.08
CA ASN A 79 15.87 -0.71 18.32
C ASN A 79 15.19 -1.46 19.47
N GLY A 80 14.28 -2.38 19.16
CA GLY A 80 13.47 -3.09 20.15
C GLY A 80 14.14 -4.30 20.77
N GLY A 81 15.29 -4.75 20.24
CA GLY A 81 16.02 -5.89 20.79
C GLY A 81 15.26 -7.22 20.71
N ALA A 82 14.31 -7.33 19.77
CA ALA A 82 13.49 -8.53 19.65
C ALA A 82 14.35 -9.76 19.35
N GLN A 83 14.07 -10.86 20.03
CA GLN A 83 14.83 -12.10 19.87
C GLN A 83 14.74 -12.70 18.48
N ARG A 84 13.72 -12.39 17.66
CA ARG A 84 13.61 -12.92 16.29
C ARG A 84 13.00 -11.90 15.33
N PRO A 85 13.48 -11.81 14.08
CA PRO A 85 12.87 -10.95 13.06
C PRO A 85 11.38 -11.23 12.85
N SER A 86 10.97 -12.50 12.88
CA SER A 86 9.56 -12.86 12.69
C SER A 86 8.59 -12.32 13.76
N LEU A 87 9.08 -11.83 14.89
CA LEU A 87 8.24 -11.21 15.93
C LEU A 87 7.90 -9.75 15.61
N VAL A 88 8.63 -9.11 14.69
CA VAL A 88 8.49 -7.69 14.37
C VAL A 88 8.06 -7.48 12.91
N PHE A 89 8.46 -8.39 12.03
CA PHE A 89 8.09 -8.34 10.62
C PHE A 89 6.70 -8.93 10.42
N GLU A 90 5.75 -8.05 10.11
CA GLU A 90 4.39 -8.42 9.72
C GLU A 90 4.12 -8.11 8.26
N PHE A 91 3.29 -8.92 7.62
CA PHE A 91 2.87 -8.65 6.25
C PHE A 91 1.98 -7.40 6.21
N VAL A 92 2.35 -6.42 5.39
CA VAL A 92 1.58 -5.18 5.22
C VAL A 92 0.64 -5.33 4.02
N PRO A 93 -0.68 -5.46 4.23
CA PRO A 93 -1.65 -5.52 3.14
C PRO A 93 -1.76 -4.14 2.47
N LYS A 94 -1.93 -4.14 1.14
CA LYS A 94 -2.17 -2.92 0.37
C LYS A 94 -3.65 -2.76 0.08
N LYS A 95 -4.13 -1.51 0.12
CA LYS A 95 -5.49 -1.17 -0.29
C LYS A 95 -5.68 -1.43 -1.79
N ARG A 96 -6.85 -1.95 -2.16
CA ARG A 96 -7.27 -2.10 -3.56
C ARG A 96 -7.59 -0.73 -4.13
N HIS A 97 -6.92 -0.36 -5.22
CA HIS A 97 -7.17 0.90 -5.93
C HIS A 97 -7.51 0.61 -7.39
N VAL A 98 -8.78 0.84 -7.74
CA VAL A 98 -9.31 0.76 -9.09
C VAL A 98 -8.84 1.98 -9.89
N ALA A 99 -8.21 1.76 -11.03
CA ALA A 99 -7.83 2.82 -11.96
C ALA A 99 -9.00 3.19 -12.86
N PHE A 100 -9.06 4.45 -13.31
CA PHE A 100 -10.06 4.96 -14.26
C PHE A 100 -11.52 4.85 -13.81
N TRP A 101 -11.78 4.93 -12.51
CA TRP A 101 -13.15 4.92 -11.95
C TRP A 101 -14.06 6.00 -12.55
N HIS A 102 -13.51 7.19 -12.84
CA HIS A 102 -14.28 8.31 -13.38
C HIS A 102 -14.70 8.07 -14.83
N LEU A 103 -13.82 7.41 -15.61
CA LEU A 103 -14.13 7.02 -16.98
C LEU A 103 -15.24 5.97 -17.00
N PHE A 104 -15.20 5.03 -16.06
CA PHE A 104 -16.26 4.04 -15.87
C PHE A 104 -17.59 4.67 -15.45
N ALA A 105 -17.58 5.64 -14.52
CA ALA A 105 -18.80 6.32 -14.10
C ALA A 105 -19.47 7.06 -15.27
N LEU A 106 -18.66 7.67 -16.15
CA LEU A 106 -19.15 8.31 -17.37
C LEU A 106 -19.73 7.27 -18.35
N ASP A 107 -19.03 6.16 -18.55
CA ASP A 107 -19.46 5.05 -19.40
C ASP A 107 -20.80 4.46 -18.95
N ALA A 108 -20.95 4.22 -17.64
CA ALA A 108 -22.20 3.76 -17.04
C ALA A 108 -23.33 4.80 -17.17
N ALA A 109 -23.03 6.10 -17.02
CA ALA A 109 -24.02 7.16 -17.18
C ALA A 109 -24.53 7.24 -18.64
N VAL A 110 -23.63 7.13 -19.62
CA VAL A 110 -23.99 7.05 -21.04
C VAL A 110 -24.88 5.82 -21.26
N CYS A 111 -24.45 4.65 -20.82
CA CYS A 111 -25.21 3.40 -20.98
C CYS A 111 -26.61 3.47 -20.32
N SER A 112 -26.74 4.09 -19.14
CA SER A 112 -28.03 4.27 -18.46
C SER A 112 -28.93 5.32 -19.12
N SER A 113 -28.36 6.35 -19.75
CA SER A 113 -29.14 7.37 -20.47
C SER A 113 -29.87 6.81 -21.69
N TYR A 114 -29.33 5.77 -22.33
CA TYR A 114 -30.01 5.02 -23.40
C TYR A 114 -31.28 4.32 -22.90
N LEU A 115 -31.28 3.77 -21.68
CA LEU A 115 -32.50 3.17 -21.11
C LEU A 115 -33.61 4.21 -20.97
N TRP A 116 -33.27 5.42 -20.54
CA TRP A 116 -34.23 6.51 -20.40
C TRP A 116 -34.75 7.02 -21.75
N ALA A 117 -33.86 7.10 -22.75
CA ALA A 117 -34.19 7.49 -24.11
C ALA A 117 -35.22 6.57 -24.78
N PHE A 118 -35.12 5.26 -24.52
CA PHE A 118 -35.87 4.23 -25.23
C PHE A 118 -36.88 3.46 -24.36
N ALA A 119 -37.08 3.86 -23.10
CA ALA A 119 -37.99 3.20 -22.15
C ALA A 119 -39.45 3.13 -22.65
N ASN A 120 -39.85 3.96 -23.61
CA ASN A 120 -41.21 4.07 -24.12
C ASN A 120 -41.41 3.43 -25.51
N ASP A 121 -40.36 2.93 -26.16
CA ASP A 121 -40.43 2.35 -27.52
C ASP A 121 -40.39 0.82 -27.46
N VAL A 122 -41.46 0.16 -27.94
CA VAL A 122 -41.64 -1.31 -27.84
C VAL A 122 -40.64 -2.08 -28.73
N SER A 123 -40.06 -1.41 -29.73
CA SER A 123 -38.98 -1.91 -30.59
C SER A 123 -37.61 -1.97 -29.89
N ALA A 124 -37.47 -1.40 -28.69
CA ALA A 124 -36.19 -1.21 -28.01
C ALA A 124 -35.67 -2.41 -27.20
N ARG A 125 -36.23 -3.62 -27.39
CA ARG A 125 -35.83 -4.84 -26.64
C ARG A 125 -34.32 -5.11 -26.72
N GLU A 126 -33.69 -4.84 -27.86
CA GLU A 126 -32.27 -5.06 -28.09
C GLU A 126 -31.39 -4.22 -27.15
N TYR A 127 -31.79 -2.98 -26.86
CA TYR A 127 -31.04 -2.08 -25.97
C TYR A 127 -31.10 -2.54 -24.51
N VAL A 128 -32.25 -3.07 -24.07
CA VAL A 128 -32.38 -3.67 -22.73
C VAL A 128 -31.44 -4.88 -22.60
N VAL A 129 -31.35 -5.71 -23.64
CA VAL A 129 -30.42 -6.85 -23.66
C VAL A 129 -28.97 -6.38 -23.56
N VAL A 130 -28.56 -5.37 -24.34
CA VAL A 130 -27.19 -4.83 -24.29
C VAL A 130 -26.84 -4.32 -22.89
N GLN A 131 -27.77 -3.66 -22.21
CA GLN A 131 -27.54 -3.14 -20.86
C GLN A 131 -27.48 -4.25 -19.80
N VAL A 132 -28.33 -5.26 -19.90
CA VAL A 132 -28.25 -6.45 -19.03
C VAL A 132 -26.89 -7.13 -19.22
N VAL A 133 -26.44 -7.30 -20.47
CA VAL A 133 -25.11 -7.87 -20.78
C VAL A 133 -23.98 -6.99 -20.22
N PHE A 134 -24.08 -5.66 -20.34
CA PHE A 134 -23.09 -4.73 -19.78
C PHE A 134 -22.94 -4.88 -18.26
N TRP A 135 -24.06 -4.86 -17.53
CA TRP A 135 -24.03 -4.99 -16.06
C TRP A 135 -23.61 -6.38 -15.60
N LEU A 136 -23.99 -7.44 -16.32
CA LEU A 136 -23.50 -8.80 -16.07
C LEU A 136 -21.98 -8.90 -16.28
N ALA A 137 -21.46 -8.32 -17.38
CA ALA A 137 -20.03 -8.26 -17.64
C ALA A 137 -19.28 -7.47 -16.55
N PHE A 138 -19.86 -6.38 -16.06
CA PHE A 138 -19.31 -5.61 -14.95
C PHE A 138 -19.29 -6.39 -13.63
N ALA A 139 -20.39 -7.08 -13.29
CA ALA A 139 -20.46 -7.92 -12.10
C ALA A 139 -19.40 -9.04 -12.18
N LEU A 140 -19.27 -9.68 -13.34
CA LEU A 140 -18.23 -10.67 -13.60
C LEU A 140 -16.83 -10.08 -13.42
N PHE A 141 -16.58 -8.89 -13.96
CA PHE A 141 -15.31 -8.17 -13.77
C PHE A 141 -15.01 -7.94 -12.27
N CYS A 142 -15.99 -7.49 -11.49
CA CYS A 142 -15.81 -7.25 -10.06
C CYS A 142 -15.41 -8.52 -9.30
N VAL A 143 -16.04 -9.65 -9.63
CA VAL A 143 -15.71 -10.97 -9.06
C VAL A 143 -14.31 -11.40 -9.48
N VAL A 144 -13.99 -11.34 -10.78
CA VAL A 144 -12.69 -11.75 -11.32
C VAL A 144 -11.56 -10.89 -10.74
N ASP A 145 -11.72 -9.57 -10.69
CA ASP A 145 -10.71 -8.67 -10.12
C ASP A 145 -10.50 -8.92 -8.62
N SER A 146 -11.57 -9.24 -7.87
CA SER A 146 -11.46 -9.61 -6.45
C SER A 146 -10.66 -10.91 -6.26
N VAL A 147 -10.93 -11.93 -7.09
CA VAL A 147 -10.19 -13.20 -7.07
C VAL A 147 -8.72 -12.99 -7.48
N LEU A 148 -8.46 -12.21 -8.53
CA LEU A 148 -7.09 -11.90 -8.98
C LEU A 148 -6.32 -11.11 -7.93
N PHE A 149 -6.95 -10.14 -7.26
CA PHE A 149 -6.36 -9.42 -6.15
C PHE A 149 -5.98 -10.36 -5.01
N GLY A 150 -6.88 -11.26 -4.60
CA GLY A 150 -6.59 -12.28 -3.59
C GLY A 150 -5.43 -13.20 -3.98
N LYS A 151 -5.35 -13.62 -5.25
CA LYS A 151 -4.20 -14.41 -5.77
C LYS A 151 -2.89 -13.61 -5.70
N LYS A 152 -2.90 -12.33 -6.09
CA LYS A 152 -1.73 -11.44 -6.02
C LYS A 152 -1.27 -11.25 -4.57
N GLU A 153 -2.20 -11.10 -3.62
CA GLU A 153 -1.89 -10.99 -2.20
C GLU A 153 -1.30 -12.30 -1.63
N LYS A 154 -1.91 -13.46 -1.92
CA LYS A 154 -1.36 -14.77 -1.53
C LYS A 154 0.08 -14.95 -2.04
N LYS A 155 0.37 -14.53 -3.28
CA LYS A 155 1.74 -14.55 -3.83
C LYS A 155 2.67 -13.60 -3.07
N ALA A 156 2.22 -12.39 -2.73
CA ALA A 156 2.99 -11.43 -1.95
C ALA A 156 3.31 -11.95 -0.54
N ARG A 157 2.33 -12.58 0.15
CA ARG A 157 2.53 -13.24 1.45
C ARG A 157 3.59 -14.35 1.38
N ARG A 158 3.59 -15.17 0.31
CA ARG A 158 4.62 -16.19 0.11
C ARG A 158 6.02 -15.59 -0.08
N VAL A 159 6.15 -14.53 -0.88
CA VAL A 159 7.44 -13.83 -1.09
C VAL A 159 7.93 -13.23 0.22
N PHE A 160 7.04 -12.57 0.97
CA PHE A 160 7.35 -12.05 2.30
C PHE A 160 7.77 -13.16 3.27
N GLY A 161 7.05 -14.29 3.31
CA GLY A 161 7.40 -15.43 4.15
C GLY A 161 8.78 -16.00 3.83
N LYS A 162 9.15 -16.11 2.55
CA LYS A 162 10.51 -16.51 2.13
C LYS A 162 11.58 -15.53 2.62
N PHE A 163 11.29 -14.23 2.57
CA PHE A 163 12.20 -13.21 3.08
C PHE A 163 12.39 -13.31 4.60
N VAL A 164 11.31 -13.42 5.37
CA VAL A 164 11.38 -13.56 6.84
C VAL A 164 12.06 -14.87 7.24
N ALA A 165 11.80 -15.97 6.52
CA ALA A 165 12.49 -17.24 6.74
C ALA A 165 14.00 -17.12 6.53
N GLN A 166 14.45 -16.38 5.51
CA GLN A 166 15.86 -16.10 5.27
C GLN A 166 16.48 -15.29 6.42
N LEU A 167 15.78 -14.26 6.92
CA LEU A 167 16.23 -13.47 8.07
C LEU A 167 16.35 -14.32 9.34
N ASN A 168 15.38 -15.19 9.60
CA ASN A 168 15.42 -16.10 10.75
C ASN A 168 16.55 -17.13 10.62
N ALA A 169 16.81 -17.63 9.41
CA ALA A 169 17.93 -18.54 9.16
C ALA A 169 19.28 -17.86 9.41
N LEU A 170 19.43 -16.61 8.94
CA LEU A 170 20.61 -15.79 9.18
C LEU A 170 20.85 -15.58 10.69
N GLN A 171 19.79 -15.26 11.42
CA GLN A 171 19.89 -15.04 12.86
C GLN A 171 20.28 -16.33 13.62
N LYS A 172 19.85 -17.51 13.14
CA LYS A 172 20.27 -18.79 13.73
C LYS A 172 21.72 -19.14 13.42
N ALA A 173 22.16 -18.89 12.18
CA ALA A 173 23.50 -19.25 11.72
C ALA A 173 24.59 -18.31 12.28
N ASP A 174 24.32 -17.01 12.34
CA ASP A 174 25.31 -15.97 12.64
C ASP A 174 24.77 -14.97 13.69
N SER A 175 24.18 -15.48 14.77
CA SER A 175 23.52 -14.68 15.82
C SER A 175 24.42 -13.57 16.39
N LYS A 176 25.69 -13.88 16.70
CA LYS A 176 26.68 -12.93 17.24
C LYS A 176 27.09 -11.87 16.21
N GLN A 177 27.21 -12.24 14.94
CA GLN A 177 27.62 -11.32 13.89
C GLN A 177 26.47 -10.39 13.47
N LEU A 178 25.24 -10.90 13.40
CA LEU A 178 24.07 -10.06 13.18
C LEU A 178 23.85 -9.10 14.36
N ALA A 179 23.99 -9.58 15.60
CA ALA A 179 23.85 -8.75 16.79
C ALA A 179 24.89 -7.61 16.81
N SER A 180 26.16 -7.90 16.51
CA SER A 180 27.21 -6.86 16.44
C SER A 180 26.98 -5.84 15.32
N GLN A 181 26.40 -6.24 14.19
CA GLN A 181 26.00 -5.31 13.13
C GLN A 181 24.83 -4.42 13.52
N ILE A 182 23.82 -5.01 14.17
CA ILE A 182 22.68 -4.27 14.72
C ILE A 182 23.18 -3.27 15.76
N GLU A 183 24.13 -3.67 16.61
CA GLU A 183 24.75 -2.80 17.60
C GLU A 183 25.60 -1.68 16.97
N GLY A 184 26.36 -1.99 15.92
CA GLY A 184 27.08 -0.98 15.12
C GLY A 184 26.14 0.05 14.51
N ILE A 185 25.06 -0.39 13.86
CA ILE A 185 24.01 0.49 13.32
C ILE A 185 23.33 1.30 14.44
N ARG A 186 23.13 0.71 15.61
CA ARG A 186 22.54 1.39 16.78
C ARG A 186 23.47 2.48 17.33
N LYS A 187 24.79 2.25 17.34
CA LYS A 187 25.80 3.23 17.76
C LYS A 187 25.93 4.38 16.76
N GLU A 188 25.90 4.08 15.46
CA GLU A 188 25.99 5.08 14.39
C GLU A 188 24.73 5.97 14.30
N ASN A 189 23.56 5.43 14.66
CA ASN A 189 22.29 6.17 14.72
C ASN A 189 21.93 6.66 16.15
N ALA A 190 22.91 6.83 17.04
CA ALA A 190 22.67 7.37 18.37
C ALA A 190 22.24 8.86 18.29
N PRO A 191 21.19 9.29 19.00
CA PRO A 191 20.83 10.70 19.05
C PRO A 191 21.91 11.47 19.81
N VAL A 192 22.40 12.54 19.19
CA VAL A 192 23.37 13.47 19.79
C VAL A 192 22.73 14.11 21.03
N GLU A 193 23.46 14.24 22.14
CA GLU A 193 23.01 14.83 23.42
C GLU A 193 22.22 16.14 23.26
N GLU A 194 22.59 16.93 22.26
CA GLU A 194 21.94 18.18 21.89
C GLU A 194 20.45 18.00 21.50
N THR A 195 20.08 16.89 20.87
CA THR A 195 18.68 16.58 20.54
C THR A 195 17.85 16.18 21.76
N LEU A 196 18.48 15.61 22.79
CA LEU A 196 17.85 15.28 24.07
C LEU A 196 17.63 16.55 24.91
N GLN A 197 18.59 17.48 24.89
CA GLN A 197 18.47 18.78 25.55
C GLN A 197 17.37 19.65 24.91
N ARG A 198 17.31 19.72 23.57
CA ARG A 198 16.23 20.45 22.88
C ARG A 198 14.84 19.87 23.17
N ALA A 199 14.72 18.55 23.27
CA ALA A 199 13.45 17.89 23.60
C ALA A 199 13.01 18.14 25.05
N SER A 200 13.95 18.15 26.01
CA SER A 200 13.65 18.46 27.41
C SER A 200 13.30 19.94 27.62
N GLU A 201 13.97 20.85 26.90
CA GLU A 201 13.66 22.28 26.90
C GLU A 201 12.26 22.57 26.33
N LEU A 202 11.87 21.91 25.23
CA LEU A 202 10.53 22.07 24.65
C LEU A 202 9.42 21.56 25.59
N LEU A 203 9.65 20.45 26.28
CA LEU A 203 8.71 19.92 27.26
C LEU A 203 8.62 20.81 28.52
N ARG A 204 9.76 21.36 28.95
CA ARG A 204 9.85 22.28 30.10
C ARG A 204 9.21 23.63 29.80
N LYS A 205 9.31 24.13 28.57
CA LYS A 205 8.80 25.44 28.16
C LYS A 205 7.29 25.46 27.91
N ASN A 206 6.71 24.36 27.41
CA ASN A 206 5.33 24.36 26.92
C ASN A 206 4.31 23.58 27.77
N GLY A 207 4.73 22.95 28.87
CA GLY A 207 3.85 22.27 29.83
C GLY A 207 2.95 21.17 29.24
N LEU A 208 2.20 20.44 30.06
CA LEU A 208 1.25 19.39 29.62
C LEU A 208 -0.20 19.86 29.41
N GLU A 209 -0.52 21.09 29.82
CA GLU A 209 -1.92 21.51 30.10
C GLU A 209 -2.44 22.69 29.25
N GLY A 210 -1.70 23.16 28.23
CA GLY A 210 -2.15 24.25 27.35
C GLY A 210 -2.94 23.80 26.11
N ASN A 211 -3.87 24.63 25.62
CA ASN A 211 -4.45 24.49 24.28
C ASN A 211 -3.35 24.67 23.22
N ARG A 212 -2.90 23.56 22.64
CA ARG A 212 -1.79 23.54 21.66
C ARG A 212 -2.31 23.60 20.23
N THR A 213 -1.53 24.23 19.36
CA THR A 213 -1.72 24.12 17.92
C THR A 213 -1.26 22.75 17.41
N VAL A 214 -1.80 22.32 16.27
CA VAL A 214 -1.49 21.00 15.66
C VAL A 214 0.01 20.83 15.36
N GLN A 215 0.69 21.92 14.99
CA GLN A 215 2.13 21.89 14.69
C GLN A 215 2.97 21.71 15.96
N GLU A 216 2.61 22.37 17.07
CA GLU A 216 3.28 22.19 18.36
C GLU A 216 3.07 20.77 18.89
N GLN A 217 1.87 20.22 18.76
CA GLN A 217 1.59 18.83 19.15
C GLN A 217 2.39 17.83 18.30
N GLN A 218 2.60 18.10 17.00
CA GLN A 218 3.44 17.25 16.14
C GLN A 218 4.91 17.29 16.53
N GLN A 219 5.44 18.46 16.88
CA GLN A 219 6.81 18.60 17.36
C GLN A 219 7.02 17.89 18.70
N ILE A 220 6.07 18.04 19.63
CA ILE A 220 6.07 17.34 20.92
C ILE A 220 5.96 15.83 20.72
N ASN A 221 5.07 15.35 19.85
CA ASN A 221 4.96 13.92 19.56
C ASN A 221 6.24 13.35 18.95
N LYS A 222 6.95 14.13 18.11
CA LYS A 222 8.23 13.73 17.53
C LYS A 222 9.33 13.66 18.60
N ALA A 223 9.38 14.65 19.49
CA ALA A 223 10.31 14.72 20.61
C ALA A 223 10.06 13.61 21.66
N LEU A 224 8.80 13.37 22.04
CA LEU A 224 8.41 12.29 22.94
C LEU A 224 8.70 10.92 22.37
N ASN A 225 8.43 10.69 21.08
CA ASN A 225 8.81 9.43 20.43
C ASN A 225 10.33 9.21 20.42
N SER A 226 11.12 10.27 20.24
CA SER A 226 12.58 10.16 20.34
C SER A 226 13.05 9.91 21.79
N LEU A 227 12.40 10.50 22.79
CA LEU A 227 12.71 10.30 24.20
C LEU A 227 12.30 8.92 24.71
N LEU A 228 11.10 8.43 24.37
CA LEU A 228 10.66 7.06 24.68
C LEU A 228 11.61 6.02 24.06
N GLN A 229 12.07 6.27 22.84
CA GLN A 229 13.12 5.45 22.22
C GLN A 229 14.44 5.53 22.98
N SER A 230 14.80 6.67 23.57
CA SER A 230 16.00 6.80 24.42
C SER A 230 15.86 6.13 25.80
N TYR A 231 14.68 6.19 26.42
CA TYR A 231 14.44 5.65 27.76
C TYR A 231 14.30 4.13 27.76
N ALA A 232 13.62 3.56 26.75
CA ALA A 232 13.59 2.11 26.52
C ALA A 232 15.01 1.51 26.36
N ARG A 233 15.96 2.30 25.81
CA ARG A 233 17.38 1.90 25.71
C ARG A 233 18.12 1.87 27.04
N LYS A 234 17.72 2.69 28.03
CA LYS A 234 18.38 2.80 29.35
C LYS A 234 17.80 1.80 30.35
N ALA A 235 16.52 1.48 30.24
CA ALA A 235 15.88 0.43 31.03
C ALA A 235 16.43 -0.96 30.68
N SER A 236 16.74 -1.24 29.40
CA SER A 236 17.31 -2.52 28.97
C SER A 236 18.81 -2.69 29.26
N SER A 237 19.50 -1.68 29.80
CA SER A 237 20.94 -1.76 30.16
C SER A 237 21.16 -2.00 31.66
N LYS A 238 20.09 -2.06 32.45
CA LYS A 238 20.11 -2.31 33.90
C LYS A 238 19.55 -3.70 34.27
N THR A 239 19.20 -4.50 33.29
CA THR A 239 18.83 -5.93 33.35
C THR A 239 19.80 -6.71 32.51
#